data_AF-A0AA40BJE1-F1
#
_entry.id   AF-A0AA40BJE1-F1
#
_cell.length_a   1.000
_cell.length_b   1.000
_cell.length_c   1.000
_cell.angle_alpha   90.00
_cell.angle_beta   90.00
_cell.angle_gamma   90.00
#
_symmetry.space_group_name_H-M   'P 1'
#
loop_
_entity.id
_entity.type
_entity.pdbx_description
1 polymer ?
#
loop_
_entity_poly.entity_id
_entity_poly.type
_entity_poly.pdbx_seq_one_letter_code
_entity_poly.pdbx_strand_id
1 'polypeptide(L)'
;MASLQSDRIAILQSHRVRWFVLGWVGWLSITGALVISTAPSSRVIIAVLSGVWLLSVIGTVGVCFLLLFASPSDSKKPLWFRLKSEYSQNLGSTVLTLLAATTTLPFLYWTLWDPERTRNIITFDRDTVDSVHFPSITLFQRVDWTSQANLEVDPPPKCFLGWYNETAPDCGVTASDYTGSCQCGNRWSGRIENFEWQNTSYRAFTLTSSISMESPRPTYQMIAQAFFTYNTSQALVDSSRVLSPSLWIAVYDPTLTVQEALENGYTRMVLINANGMTALNLGLNYREALGKAPAYDYQLSISTIPSMDLQCDTSDPKGASGPCFLSLFVQFPSFERQVSRQDVAMKWQDVVADAGSWFALFQLLGWISSGLAWYKG
;
A
#
# COMPACT_ATOMS: atom_id res chain seq x y z
N MET A 1 3.32 36.02 63.61
CA MET A 1 3.13 35.75 62.17
C MET A 1 4.42 35.99 61.37
N ALA A 2 5.59 35.57 61.89
CA ALA A 2 6.90 35.86 61.25
C ALA A 2 7.89 34.67 61.25
N SER A 3 7.53 33.48 61.74
CA SER A 3 8.45 32.34 61.85
C SER A 3 8.31 31.27 60.74
N LEU A 4 7.23 31.27 59.96
CA LEU A 4 6.95 30.22 58.96
C LEU A 4 7.66 30.44 57.60
N GLN A 5 8.24 31.62 57.38
CA GLN A 5 8.92 31.96 56.12
C GLN A 5 10.42 31.62 56.16
N SER A 6 10.98 31.39 57.35
CA SER A 6 12.40 31.06 57.58
C SER A 6 12.76 29.64 57.13
N ASP A 7 11.89 28.65 57.39
CA ASP A 7 12.23 27.25 57.17
C ASP A 7 12.12 26.78 55.71
N ARG A 8 11.29 27.46 54.89
CA ARG A 8 11.20 27.19 53.44
C ARG A 8 12.47 27.59 52.69
N ILE A 9 13.21 28.57 53.20
CA ILE A 9 14.47 29.05 52.60
C ILE A 9 15.65 28.17 53.05
N ALA A 10 15.61 27.60 54.27
CA ALA A 10 16.69 26.79 54.81
C ALA A 10 16.92 25.47 54.06
N ILE A 11 15.85 24.80 53.58
CA ILE A 11 15.96 23.54 52.83
C ILE A 11 16.57 23.77 51.43
N LEU A 12 16.25 24.90 50.80
CA LEU A 12 16.83 25.33 49.51
C LEU A 12 18.23 25.95 49.65
N GLN A 13 18.69 26.27 50.87
CA GLN A 13 20.04 26.74 51.16
C GLN A 13 21.02 25.62 51.50
N SER A 14 20.56 24.37 51.64
CA SER A 14 21.45 23.22 51.72
C SER A 14 22.30 23.14 50.46
N HIS A 15 23.60 23.42 50.59
CA HIS A 15 24.57 23.42 49.50
C HIS A 15 24.51 22.10 48.70
N ARG A 16 24.26 20.97 49.36
CA ARG A 16 24.12 19.65 48.70
C ARG A 16 22.89 19.54 47.80
N VAL A 17 21.76 20.13 48.19
CA VAL A 17 20.51 20.09 47.39
C VAL A 17 20.62 20.99 46.16
N ARG A 18 21.26 22.15 46.27
CA ARG A 18 21.51 23.03 45.11
C ARG A 18 22.43 22.41 44.07
N TRP A 19 23.56 21.83 44.49
CA TRP A 19 24.48 21.16 43.57
C TRP A 19 23.85 19.92 42.94
N PHE A 20 22.98 19.21 43.67
CA PHE A 20 22.24 18.09 43.13
C PHE A 20 21.22 18.52 42.08
N VAL A 21 20.38 19.53 42.35
CA VAL A 21 19.40 20.05 41.39
C VAL A 21 20.08 20.64 40.15
N LEU A 22 21.18 21.39 40.32
CA LEU A 22 21.97 21.91 39.19
C LEU A 22 22.62 20.78 38.38
N GLY A 23 23.16 19.76 39.05
CA GLY A 23 23.69 18.56 38.38
C GLY A 23 22.60 17.78 37.63
N TRP A 24 21.39 17.71 38.19
CA TRP A 24 20.23 17.05 37.58
C TRP A 24 19.70 17.80 36.36
N VAL A 25 19.55 19.12 36.47
CA VAL A 25 19.12 19.97 35.34
C VAL A 25 20.19 19.98 34.25
N GLY A 26 21.48 20.01 34.61
CA GLY A 26 22.58 19.86 33.67
C GLY A 26 22.56 18.51 32.96
N TRP A 27 22.32 17.41 33.70
CA TRP A 27 22.23 16.06 33.14
C TRP A 27 21.03 15.89 32.19
N LEU A 28 19.84 16.36 32.58
CA LEU A 28 18.63 16.36 31.73
C LEU A 28 18.82 17.21 30.46
N SER A 29 19.52 18.34 30.57
CA SER A 29 19.81 19.20 29.41
C SER A 29 20.79 18.53 28.43
N ILE A 30 21.81 17.85 28.95
CA ILE A 30 22.79 17.12 28.13
C ILE A 30 22.16 15.88 27.48
N THR A 31 21.35 15.12 28.21
CA THR A 31 20.63 13.96 27.65
C THR A 31 19.55 14.38 26.64
N GLY A 32 18.81 15.47 26.91
CA GLY A 32 17.88 16.04 25.93
C GLY A 32 18.57 16.52 24.65
N ALA A 33 19.73 17.20 24.76
CA ALA A 33 20.52 17.60 23.62
C ALA A 33 21.09 16.39 22.84
N LEU A 34 21.48 15.32 23.53
CA LEU A 34 21.95 14.08 22.89
C LEU A 34 20.83 13.38 22.10
N VAL A 35 19.61 13.32 22.64
CA VAL A 35 18.42 12.76 21.98
C VAL A 35 18.04 13.55 20.73
N ILE A 36 18.06 14.88 20.81
CA ILE A 36 17.72 15.76 19.69
C ILE A 36 18.78 15.69 18.58
N SER A 37 20.06 15.55 18.94
CA SER A 37 21.16 15.49 17.98
C SER A 37 21.37 14.13 17.28
N THR A 38 20.72 13.04 17.75
CA THR A 38 20.99 11.67 17.26
C THR A 38 19.78 10.93 16.69
N ALA A 39 18.63 11.58 16.52
CA ALA A 39 17.56 11.02 15.70
C ALA A 39 17.99 11.08 14.23
N PRO A 40 18.07 9.97 13.44
CA PRO A 40 17.51 8.63 13.65
C PRO A 40 18.46 7.44 13.34
N SER A 41 18.02 6.20 13.61
CA SER A 41 18.25 4.93 12.83
C SER A 41 18.72 3.67 13.57
N SER A 42 19.24 3.73 14.80
CA SER A 42 19.78 2.52 15.45
C SER A 42 18.95 2.02 16.65
N ARG A 43 18.52 0.75 16.60
CA ARG A 43 17.89 0.02 17.72
C ARG A 43 18.73 0.08 19.01
N VAL A 44 20.05 0.15 18.88
CA VAL A 44 20.99 0.26 20.02
C VAL A 44 20.86 1.62 20.70
N ILE A 45 20.69 2.70 19.92
CA ILE A 45 20.56 4.05 20.47
C ILE A 45 19.23 4.18 21.22
N ILE A 46 18.14 3.61 20.70
CA ILE A 46 16.83 3.59 21.39
C ILE A 46 16.92 2.77 22.69
N ALA A 47 17.58 1.61 22.67
CA ALA A 47 17.80 0.79 23.87
C ALA A 47 18.61 1.55 24.94
N VAL A 48 19.70 2.21 24.54
CA VAL A 48 20.53 3.01 25.45
C VAL A 48 19.74 4.20 26.02
N LEU A 49 19.01 4.94 25.18
CA LEU A 49 18.20 6.07 25.62
C LEU A 49 17.05 5.65 26.56
N SER A 50 16.39 4.53 26.27
CA SER A 50 15.36 3.97 27.16
C SER A 50 15.93 3.52 28.51
N GLY A 51 17.11 2.90 28.53
CA GLY A 51 17.81 2.52 29.76
C GLY A 51 18.27 3.72 30.58
N VAL A 52 18.81 4.76 29.93
CA VAL A 52 19.20 6.02 30.56
C VAL A 52 17.97 6.75 31.14
N TRP A 53 16.84 6.74 30.41
CA TRP A 53 15.60 7.32 30.91
C TRP A 53 15.03 6.55 32.10
N LEU A 54 15.06 5.21 32.06
CA LEU A 54 14.64 4.36 33.18
C LEU A 54 15.49 4.62 34.44
N LEU A 55 16.82 4.72 34.28
CA LEU A 55 17.75 5.05 35.36
C LEU A 55 17.52 6.46 35.90
N SER A 56 17.22 7.43 35.04
CA SER A 56 16.84 8.79 35.42
C SER A 56 15.58 8.77 36.28
N VAL A 57 14.52 8.09 35.83
CA VAL A 57 13.25 7.97 36.55
C VAL A 57 13.44 7.32 37.92
N ILE A 58 14.13 6.18 37.98
CA ILE A 58 14.47 5.49 39.23
C ILE A 58 15.29 6.41 40.15
N GLY A 59 16.23 7.17 39.58
CA GLY A 59 17.01 8.19 40.30
C GLY A 59 16.12 9.27 40.90
N THR A 60 15.20 9.85 40.14
CA THR A 60 14.23 10.85 40.65
C THR A 60 13.33 10.27 41.73
N VAL A 61 12.84 9.04 41.57
CA VAL A 61 11.99 8.38 42.58
C VAL A 61 12.79 8.11 43.85
N GLY A 62 14.03 7.64 43.74
CA GLY A 62 14.94 7.43 44.86
C GLY A 62 15.28 8.73 45.59
N VAL A 63 15.47 9.82 44.85
CA VAL A 63 15.72 11.17 45.40
C VAL A 63 14.47 11.72 46.07
N CYS A 64 13.29 11.60 45.47
CA CYS A 64 12.04 11.98 46.11
C CYS A 64 11.82 11.20 47.41
N PHE A 65 12.13 9.90 47.43
CA PHE A 65 12.14 9.11 48.66
C PHE A 65 13.16 9.60 49.68
N LEU A 66 14.40 9.89 49.26
CA LEU A 66 15.45 10.40 50.14
C LEU A 66 15.13 11.80 50.68
N LEU A 67 14.51 12.68 49.89
CA LEU A 67 14.03 13.99 50.31
C LEU A 67 12.86 13.87 51.29
N LEU A 68 12.01 12.85 51.14
CA LEU A 68 10.99 12.49 52.13
C LEU A 68 11.61 11.99 53.45
N PHE A 69 12.78 11.33 53.40
CA PHE A 69 13.50 10.83 54.58
C PHE A 69 14.42 11.88 55.26
N ALA A 70 14.92 12.88 54.53
CA ALA A 70 15.90 13.86 55.02
C ALA A 70 15.29 15.09 55.74
N SER A 71 13.98 15.15 55.94
CA SER A 71 13.33 16.26 56.66
C SER A 71 13.73 16.24 58.14
N PRO A 72 14.33 17.32 58.68
CA PRO A 72 14.84 17.30 60.05
C PRO A 72 13.71 17.17 61.07
N SER A 73 14.00 16.28 62.02
CA SER A 73 13.22 15.94 63.20
C SER A 73 12.76 17.16 63.99
N ASP A 74 11.47 17.22 64.30
CA ASP A 74 11.09 17.58 65.65
C ASP A 74 9.79 16.92 66.11
N SER A 75 9.83 16.37 67.33
CA SER A 75 8.71 15.97 68.20
C SER A 75 7.77 14.81 67.78
N LYS A 76 8.06 13.63 68.36
CA LYS A 76 7.15 12.62 68.97
C LYS A 76 5.81 12.29 68.29
N LYS A 77 5.76 12.11 66.96
CA LYS A 77 4.67 11.34 66.31
C LYS A 77 5.26 10.40 65.26
N PRO A 78 4.76 9.16 65.14
CA PRO A 78 5.21 8.24 64.10
C PRO A 78 4.94 8.84 62.71
N LEU A 79 5.94 8.74 61.83
CA LEU A 79 6.08 9.42 60.54
C LEU A 79 4.83 9.31 59.63
N TRP A 80 4.10 8.20 59.73
CA TRP A 80 2.90 7.90 58.95
C TRP A 80 1.73 8.87 59.22
N PHE A 81 1.68 9.48 60.41
CA PHE A 81 0.62 10.45 60.77
C PHE A 81 0.88 11.86 60.24
N ARG A 82 2.12 12.25 59.91
CA ARG A 82 2.45 13.59 59.39
C ARG A 82 2.35 13.71 57.88
N LEU A 83 2.62 12.62 57.16
CA LEU A 83 2.38 12.55 55.71
C LEU A 83 0.90 12.72 55.36
N LYS A 84 -0.04 12.54 56.28
CA LYS A 84 -1.49 12.53 56.00
C LYS A 84 -2.12 13.89 55.65
N SER A 85 -1.41 15.02 55.79
CA SER A 85 -2.12 16.29 56.08
C SER A 85 -2.34 17.30 54.94
N GLU A 86 -1.74 17.24 53.74
CA GLU A 86 -2.24 18.05 52.59
C GLU A 86 -1.47 17.85 51.26
N TYR A 87 -0.15 17.62 51.29
CA TYR A 87 0.68 17.59 50.07
C TYR A 87 1.09 16.19 49.58
N SER A 88 0.89 15.14 50.38
CA SER A 88 1.42 13.79 50.06
C SER A 88 0.58 13.00 49.06
N GLN A 89 -0.73 13.28 48.98
CA GLN A 89 -1.65 12.44 48.23
C GLN A 89 -1.70 12.80 46.73
N ASN A 90 -1.72 14.09 46.38
CA ASN A 90 -1.59 14.54 44.98
C ASN A 90 -0.20 14.22 44.41
N LEU A 91 0.86 14.36 45.22
CA LEU A 91 2.21 13.96 44.85
C LEU A 91 2.29 12.43 44.67
N GLY A 92 1.69 11.66 45.57
CA GLY A 92 1.63 10.20 45.50
C GLY A 92 0.92 9.70 44.25
N SER A 93 -0.22 10.30 43.89
CA SER A 93 -0.91 10.01 42.63
C SER A 93 -0.02 10.29 41.43
N THR A 94 0.60 11.46 41.37
CA THR A 94 1.45 11.86 40.24
C THR A 94 2.66 10.92 40.08
N VAL A 95 3.28 10.54 41.20
CA VAL A 95 4.38 9.57 41.22
C VAL A 95 3.93 8.19 40.75
N LEU A 96 2.74 7.75 41.15
CA LEU A 96 2.18 6.45 40.76
C LEU A 96 1.79 6.42 39.28
N THR A 97 1.22 7.51 38.77
CA THR A 97 0.94 7.71 37.33
C THR A 97 2.23 7.68 36.51
N LEU A 98 3.28 8.38 36.96
CA LEU A 98 4.58 8.38 36.30
C LEU A 98 5.23 6.99 36.34
N LEU A 99 5.20 6.29 37.47
CA LEU A 99 5.73 4.92 37.58
C LEU A 99 4.98 3.93 36.67
N ALA A 100 3.66 4.05 36.60
CA ALA A 100 2.84 3.24 35.70
C ALA A 100 3.21 3.53 34.23
N ALA A 101 3.22 4.80 33.81
CA ALA A 101 3.55 5.20 32.44
C ALA A 101 4.99 4.83 32.04
N THR A 102 5.96 5.02 32.94
CA THR A 102 7.37 4.74 32.69
C THR A 102 7.68 3.25 32.53
N THR A 103 6.82 2.37 33.05
CA THR A 103 6.96 0.91 32.90
C THR A 103 6.10 0.36 31.76
N THR A 104 4.85 0.80 31.65
CA THR A 104 3.92 0.28 30.64
C THR A 104 4.18 0.81 29.23
N LEU A 105 4.52 2.10 29.04
CA LEU A 105 4.74 2.63 27.69
C LEU A 105 5.95 1.97 27.00
N PRO A 106 7.11 1.75 27.66
CA PRO A 106 8.19 0.97 27.05
C PRO A 106 7.78 -0.47 26.80
N PHE A 107 7.06 -1.11 27.74
CA PHE A 107 6.57 -2.47 27.54
C PHE A 107 5.67 -2.58 26.30
N LEU A 108 4.71 -1.67 26.13
CA LEU A 108 3.84 -1.59 24.95
C LEU A 108 4.63 -1.28 23.68
N TYR A 109 5.66 -0.42 23.76
CA TYR A 109 6.54 -0.16 22.63
C TYR A 109 7.19 -1.45 22.11
N TRP A 110 7.78 -2.25 23.00
CA TRP A 110 8.50 -3.46 22.62
C TRP A 110 7.57 -4.62 22.23
N THR A 111 6.42 -4.75 22.88
CA THR A 111 5.53 -5.90 22.70
C THR A 111 4.45 -5.70 21.65
N LEU A 112 4.05 -4.46 21.37
CA LEU A 112 2.94 -4.14 20.47
C LEU A 112 3.37 -3.17 19.38
N TRP A 113 3.87 -1.98 19.73
CA TRP A 113 4.06 -0.91 18.74
C TRP A 113 5.19 -1.18 17.75
N ASP A 114 6.37 -1.61 18.18
CA ASP A 114 7.49 -1.91 17.26
C ASP A 114 7.17 -3.10 16.33
N PRO A 115 6.60 -4.22 16.82
CA PRO A 115 6.12 -5.29 15.95
C PRO A 115 5.06 -4.83 14.93
N GLU A 116 4.00 -4.13 15.35
CA GLU A 116 2.93 -3.71 14.44
C GLU A 116 3.37 -2.60 13.46
N ARG A 117 4.33 -1.75 13.84
CA ARG A 117 4.93 -0.78 12.93
C ARG A 117 5.77 -1.40 11.82
N THR A 118 6.30 -2.60 12.05
CA THR A 118 7.12 -3.33 11.06
C THR A 118 6.30 -4.35 10.28
N ARG A 119 5.07 -4.63 10.71
CA ARG A 119 4.15 -5.53 10.03
C ARG A 119 3.52 -4.84 8.84
N ASN A 120 3.87 -5.33 7.65
CA ASN A 120 3.20 -4.92 6.41
C ASN A 120 1.79 -5.51 6.36
N ILE A 121 0.82 -4.68 6.05
CA ILE A 121 -0.57 -5.05 5.81
C ILE A 121 -0.99 -4.55 4.44
N ILE A 122 -2.01 -5.19 3.87
CA ILE A 122 -2.68 -4.70 2.67
C ILE A 122 -4.02 -4.15 3.13
N THR A 123 -4.21 -2.86 2.91
CA THR A 123 -5.49 -2.19 3.14
C THR A 123 -6.24 -2.08 1.83
N PHE A 124 -7.56 -2.22 1.90
CA PHE A 124 -8.44 -2.11 0.74
C PHE A 124 -9.38 -0.94 0.96
N ASP A 125 -9.39 -0.05 -0.01
CA ASP A 125 -10.33 1.06 -0.09
C ASP A 125 -11.15 0.94 -1.38
N ARG A 126 -12.26 1.65 -1.46
CA ARG A 126 -13.08 1.74 -2.66
C ARG A 126 -13.39 3.19 -2.96
N ASP A 127 -13.06 3.60 -4.16
CA ASP A 127 -13.43 4.89 -4.70
C ASP A 127 -14.11 4.74 -6.05
N THR A 128 -14.65 5.84 -6.56
CA THR A 128 -15.21 5.92 -7.90
C THR A 128 -14.40 6.94 -8.68
N VAL A 129 -13.97 6.56 -9.87
CA VAL A 129 -13.24 7.46 -10.77
C VAL A 129 -14.19 8.01 -11.83
N ASP A 130 -13.96 9.24 -12.27
CA ASP A 130 -14.80 9.87 -13.31
C ASP A 130 -14.53 9.28 -14.69
N SER A 131 -13.31 8.79 -14.91
CA SER A 131 -12.85 8.25 -16.19
C SER A 131 -11.68 7.28 -15.99
N VAL A 132 -11.44 6.44 -16.99
CA VAL A 132 -10.41 5.38 -16.94
C VAL A 132 -9.69 5.25 -18.27
N HIS A 133 -8.37 5.18 -18.26
CA HIS A 133 -7.61 4.86 -19.47
C HIS A 133 -7.75 3.39 -19.86
N PHE A 134 -7.93 3.11 -21.16
CA PHE A 134 -7.90 1.75 -21.66
C PHE A 134 -6.52 1.13 -21.43
N PRO A 135 -6.45 -0.20 -21.17
CA PRO A 135 -5.19 -0.88 -20.93
C PRO A 135 -4.40 -1.06 -22.22
N SER A 136 -3.11 -1.33 -22.08
CA SER A 136 -2.31 -1.93 -23.15
C SER A 136 -2.63 -3.43 -23.25
N ILE A 137 -2.62 -3.94 -24.47
CA ILE A 137 -2.94 -5.35 -24.76
C ILE A 137 -1.81 -5.94 -25.58
N THR A 138 -1.28 -7.07 -25.13
CA THR A 138 -0.29 -7.84 -25.89
C THR A 138 -0.85 -9.20 -26.22
N LEU A 139 -0.79 -9.57 -27.50
CA LEU A 139 -1.08 -10.90 -28.01
C LEU A 139 0.22 -11.69 -28.10
N PHE A 140 0.19 -12.95 -27.71
CA PHE A 140 1.33 -13.85 -27.84
C PHE A 140 0.98 -15.13 -28.57
N GLN A 141 1.89 -15.52 -29.44
CA GLN A 141 1.95 -16.81 -30.11
C GLN A 141 3.19 -17.54 -29.61
N ARG A 142 3.06 -18.79 -29.15
CA ARG A 142 4.25 -19.61 -28.80
C ARG A 142 5.02 -19.97 -30.07
N VAL A 143 6.35 -19.88 -30.03
CA VAL A 143 7.20 -20.17 -31.20
C VAL A 143 7.30 -21.68 -31.47
N ASP A 144 7.36 -22.48 -30.41
CA ASP A 144 7.50 -23.94 -30.45
C ASP A 144 6.15 -24.67 -30.59
N TRP A 145 5.03 -23.96 -30.58
CA TRP A 145 3.69 -24.53 -30.67
C TRP A 145 2.91 -23.96 -31.85
N THR A 146 3.01 -24.67 -32.97
CA THR A 146 2.41 -24.37 -34.28
C THR A 146 0.92 -24.71 -34.37
N SER A 147 0.34 -25.36 -33.36
CA SER A 147 -1.12 -25.58 -33.28
C SER A 147 -1.90 -24.38 -32.71
N GLN A 148 -1.29 -23.20 -32.64
CA GLN A 148 -1.90 -21.91 -32.29
C GLN A 148 -2.11 -21.04 -33.53
N ALA A 149 -2.83 -19.93 -33.38
CA ALA A 149 -2.93 -18.94 -34.44
C ALA A 149 -1.56 -18.27 -34.68
N ASN A 150 -1.23 -18.03 -35.94
CA ASN A 150 0.00 -17.36 -36.33
C ASN A 150 -0.26 -15.86 -36.51
N LEU A 151 0.35 -15.01 -35.67
CA LEU A 151 0.13 -13.56 -35.70
C LEU A 151 0.69 -12.94 -36.98
N GLU A 152 -0.10 -12.03 -37.57
CA GLU A 152 0.24 -11.28 -38.77
C GLU A 152 0.12 -9.78 -38.55
N VAL A 153 0.96 -9.02 -39.27
CA VAL A 153 0.98 -7.55 -39.25
C VAL A 153 0.36 -6.98 -40.53
N ASP A 154 0.24 -7.80 -41.58
CA ASP A 154 -0.39 -7.47 -42.84
C ASP A 154 -1.51 -8.49 -43.09
N PRO A 155 -2.80 -8.09 -43.10
CA PRO A 155 -3.29 -6.71 -43.05
C PRO A 155 -3.07 -6.01 -41.70
N PRO A 156 -2.95 -4.66 -41.69
CA PRO A 156 -2.70 -3.91 -40.47
C PRO A 156 -3.84 -4.10 -39.48
N PRO A 157 -3.55 -4.23 -38.18
CA PRO A 157 -4.57 -4.39 -37.16
C PRO A 157 -5.47 -3.15 -37.10
N LYS A 158 -6.71 -3.36 -36.67
CA LYS A 158 -7.70 -2.30 -36.51
C LYS A 158 -8.00 -2.08 -35.04
N CYS A 159 -8.38 -0.87 -34.67
CA CYS A 159 -8.79 -0.57 -33.30
C CYS A 159 -9.74 0.62 -33.29
N PHE A 160 -10.81 0.55 -32.49
CA PHE A 160 -11.88 1.54 -32.40
C PHE A 160 -12.25 1.79 -30.94
N LEU A 161 -12.54 3.03 -30.57
CA LEU A 161 -13.22 3.36 -29.32
C LEU A 161 -14.68 3.70 -29.60
N GLY A 162 -15.58 3.17 -28.77
CA GLY A 162 -17.02 3.25 -28.94
C GLY A 162 -17.54 2.23 -29.95
N TRP A 163 -18.53 2.65 -30.73
CA TRP A 163 -19.13 1.81 -31.77
C TRP A 163 -18.17 1.66 -32.96
N TYR A 164 -18.25 0.50 -33.61
CA TYR A 164 -17.48 0.20 -34.81
C TYR A 164 -17.70 1.26 -35.89
N ASN A 165 -16.61 1.87 -36.35
CA ASN A 165 -16.63 2.86 -37.44
C ASN A 165 -15.28 2.91 -38.17
N GLU A 166 -15.25 2.40 -39.39
CA GLU A 166 -14.04 2.35 -40.23
C GLU A 166 -13.53 3.73 -40.69
N THR A 167 -14.34 4.78 -40.56
CA THR A 167 -13.99 6.16 -40.96
C THR A 167 -13.67 7.08 -39.79
N ALA A 168 -13.62 6.52 -38.58
CA ALA A 168 -13.28 7.27 -37.38
C ALA A 168 -11.85 7.86 -37.44
N PRO A 169 -11.60 9.08 -36.93
CA PRO A 169 -10.26 9.64 -36.85
C PRO A 169 -9.45 8.97 -35.72
N ASP A 170 -8.13 9.04 -35.77
CA ASP A 170 -7.27 8.52 -34.70
C ASP A 170 -7.48 9.24 -33.36
N CYS A 171 -7.30 8.50 -32.26
CA CYS A 171 -7.42 9.04 -30.91
C CYS A 171 -6.22 9.98 -30.61
N GLY A 172 -6.49 11.29 -30.59
CA GLY A 172 -5.53 12.36 -30.28
C GLY A 172 -5.66 12.93 -28.87
N VAL A 173 -4.61 13.62 -28.39
CA VAL A 173 -4.44 14.08 -26.99
C VAL A 173 -5.44 15.18 -26.56
N THR A 174 -6.22 15.76 -27.49
CA THR A 174 -7.06 16.94 -27.26
C THR A 174 -8.56 16.65 -27.13
N ALA A 175 -8.97 15.39 -27.01
CA ALA A 175 -10.37 14.97 -27.14
C ALA A 175 -11.11 14.81 -25.79
N SER A 176 -11.09 15.82 -24.92
CA SER A 176 -11.95 15.82 -23.71
C SER A 176 -13.45 15.96 -24.02
N ASP A 177 -13.79 16.37 -25.25
CA ASP A 177 -15.18 16.62 -25.69
C ASP A 177 -15.68 15.65 -26.77
N TYR A 178 -14.99 14.53 -27.01
CA TYR A 178 -15.30 13.69 -28.17
C TYR A 178 -16.46 12.72 -27.90
N THR A 179 -17.63 13.05 -28.44
CA THR A 179 -18.83 12.20 -28.40
C THR A 179 -18.87 11.12 -29.51
N GLY A 180 -17.80 10.98 -30.29
CA GLY A 180 -17.73 10.09 -31.46
C GLY A 180 -16.80 8.89 -31.29
N SER A 181 -16.77 8.01 -32.29
CA SER A 181 -15.84 6.88 -32.38
C SER A 181 -14.44 7.34 -32.83
N CYS A 182 -13.36 6.87 -32.20
CA CYS A 182 -11.97 7.12 -32.63
C CYS A 182 -11.22 5.82 -32.98
N GLN A 183 -10.14 5.91 -33.75
CA GLN A 183 -9.29 4.79 -34.14
C GLN A 183 -7.99 4.75 -33.31
N CYS A 184 -7.54 3.56 -33.01
CA CYS A 184 -6.27 3.30 -32.31
C CYS A 184 -5.30 2.49 -33.18
N GLY A 185 -5.48 2.52 -34.50
CA GLY A 185 -4.66 1.77 -35.47
C GLY A 185 -3.17 2.09 -35.35
N ASN A 186 -2.82 3.37 -35.24
CA ASN A 186 -1.43 3.82 -35.13
C ASN A 186 -0.75 3.48 -33.79
N ARG A 187 -1.48 2.87 -32.85
CA ARG A 187 -0.97 2.48 -31.53
C ARG A 187 -0.50 1.03 -31.46
N TRP A 188 -0.74 0.25 -32.51
CA TRP A 188 -0.18 -1.08 -32.64
C TRP A 188 1.31 -1.02 -32.94
N SER A 189 2.07 -2.01 -32.45
CA SER A 189 3.46 -2.16 -32.79
C SER A 189 3.60 -2.38 -34.31
N GLY A 190 4.54 -1.70 -34.96
CA GLY A 190 4.76 -1.87 -36.41
C GLY A 190 5.36 -3.24 -36.79
N ARG A 191 5.70 -4.08 -35.81
CA ARG A 191 6.29 -5.40 -35.98
C ARG A 191 5.88 -6.32 -34.84
N ILE A 192 6.04 -7.63 -35.09
CA ILE A 192 5.96 -8.67 -34.08
C ILE A 192 7.35 -8.87 -33.49
N GLU A 193 7.46 -8.81 -32.16
CA GLU A 193 8.73 -8.90 -31.45
C GLU A 193 8.89 -10.28 -30.80
N ASN A 194 10.13 -10.71 -30.62
CA ASN A 194 10.41 -11.92 -29.84
C ASN A 194 10.38 -11.57 -28.36
N PHE A 195 9.66 -12.37 -27.58
CA PHE A 195 9.49 -12.20 -26.15
C PHE A 195 9.73 -13.53 -25.45
N GLU A 196 10.56 -13.55 -24.41
CA GLU A 196 10.83 -14.75 -23.64
C GLU A 196 10.20 -14.64 -22.25
N TRP A 197 9.42 -15.65 -21.87
CA TRP A 197 8.79 -15.70 -20.56
C TRP A 197 8.82 -17.10 -19.99
N GLN A 198 9.32 -17.23 -18.75
CA GLN A 198 9.45 -18.52 -18.06
C GLN A 198 10.12 -19.59 -18.94
N ASN A 199 11.25 -19.25 -19.56
CA ASN A 199 12.04 -20.14 -20.42
C ASN A 199 11.28 -20.66 -21.65
N THR A 200 10.29 -19.91 -22.12
CA THR A 200 9.50 -20.21 -23.33
C THR A 200 9.52 -18.98 -24.24
N SER A 201 9.78 -19.19 -25.53
CA SER A 201 9.80 -18.12 -26.52
C SER A 201 8.43 -17.89 -27.15
N TYR A 202 8.05 -16.62 -27.23
CA TYR A 202 6.82 -16.12 -27.80
C TYR A 202 7.11 -15.08 -28.88
N ARG A 203 6.19 -14.96 -29.82
CA ARG A 203 6.04 -13.82 -30.72
C ARG A 203 4.97 -12.91 -30.13
N ALA A 204 5.32 -11.68 -29.82
CA ALA A 204 4.47 -10.70 -29.15
C ALA A 204 4.04 -9.59 -30.12
N PHE A 205 2.76 -9.23 -30.06
CA PHE A 205 2.18 -8.12 -30.82
C PHE A 205 1.37 -7.23 -29.89
N THR A 206 1.76 -5.96 -29.78
CA THR A 206 1.29 -5.08 -28.70
C THR A 206 0.52 -3.90 -29.24
N LEU A 207 -0.67 -3.67 -28.68
CA LEU A 207 -1.40 -2.41 -28.75
C LEU A 207 -1.03 -1.57 -27.52
N THR A 208 -0.27 -0.49 -27.73
CA THR A 208 0.12 0.41 -26.65
C THR A 208 -0.93 1.48 -26.45
N SER A 209 -1.66 1.42 -25.34
CA SER A 209 -2.65 2.45 -25.02
C SER A 209 -1.97 3.77 -24.66
N SER A 210 -2.63 4.87 -24.98
CA SER A 210 -2.14 6.24 -24.73
C SER A 210 -3.12 7.00 -23.84
N ILE A 211 -2.70 8.15 -23.30
CA ILE A 211 -3.55 8.94 -22.40
C ILE A 211 -4.86 9.41 -23.08
N SER A 212 -4.87 9.52 -24.42
CA SER A 212 -6.06 9.83 -25.22
C SER A 212 -7.03 8.67 -25.40
N MET A 213 -6.63 7.45 -25.04
CA MET A 213 -7.50 6.28 -25.09
C MET A 213 -8.18 6.13 -23.74
N GLU A 214 -9.19 6.98 -23.52
CA GLU A 214 -9.92 7.07 -22.27
C GLU A 214 -11.35 6.57 -22.44
N SER A 215 -11.86 5.94 -21.39
CA SER A 215 -13.23 5.56 -21.21
C SER A 215 -13.91 6.64 -20.35
N PRO A 216 -14.79 7.47 -20.92
CA PRO A 216 -15.45 8.57 -20.20
C PRO A 216 -16.68 8.11 -19.41
N ARG A 217 -17.14 6.87 -19.61
CA ARG A 217 -18.30 6.30 -18.91
C ARG A 217 -18.19 4.78 -18.84
N PRO A 218 -18.81 4.14 -17.82
CA PRO A 218 -18.90 2.68 -17.77
C PRO A 218 -19.52 2.12 -19.05
N THR A 219 -19.10 0.91 -19.43
CA THR A 219 -19.52 0.19 -20.65
C THR A 219 -19.13 0.83 -21.97
N TYR A 220 -18.40 1.94 -21.97
CA TYR A 220 -17.74 2.40 -23.19
C TYR A 220 -16.68 1.37 -23.62
N GLN A 221 -16.69 1.03 -24.90
CA GLN A 221 -15.96 -0.13 -25.41
C GLN A 221 -14.75 0.31 -26.23
N MET A 222 -13.68 -0.47 -26.16
CA MET A 222 -12.62 -0.49 -27.15
C MET A 222 -12.71 -1.80 -27.92
N ILE A 223 -12.81 -1.71 -29.25
CA ILE A 223 -12.82 -2.85 -30.15
C ILE A 223 -11.45 -2.94 -30.80
N ALA A 224 -10.66 -3.96 -30.47
CA ALA A 224 -9.34 -4.20 -31.06
C ALA A 224 -9.39 -5.45 -31.95
N GLN A 225 -8.86 -5.35 -33.16
CA GLN A 225 -8.81 -6.44 -34.13
C GLN A 225 -7.37 -6.71 -34.55
N ALA A 226 -6.94 -7.95 -34.40
CA ALA A 226 -5.64 -8.42 -34.86
C ALA A 226 -5.83 -9.58 -35.84
N PHE A 227 -4.96 -9.63 -36.84
CA PHE A 227 -5.04 -10.61 -37.91
C PHE A 227 -4.09 -11.77 -37.68
N PHE A 228 -4.49 -12.94 -38.15
CA PHE A 228 -3.74 -14.17 -38.00
C PHE A 228 -4.02 -15.14 -39.13
N THR A 229 -3.11 -16.09 -39.31
CA THR A 229 -3.31 -17.30 -40.13
C THR A 229 -3.35 -18.55 -39.28
N TYR A 230 -4.00 -19.59 -39.80
CA TYR A 230 -4.07 -20.89 -39.13
C TYR A 230 -4.01 -22.02 -40.13
N ASN A 231 -3.10 -22.97 -39.91
CA ASN A 231 -2.92 -24.13 -40.79
C ASN A 231 -3.40 -25.38 -40.05
N THR A 232 -4.57 -25.90 -40.41
CA THR A 232 -5.15 -27.07 -39.74
C THR A 232 -4.34 -28.34 -40.01
N SER A 233 -3.77 -28.48 -41.21
CA SER A 233 -2.94 -29.62 -41.59
C SER A 233 -1.68 -29.70 -40.74
N GLN A 234 -1.00 -28.56 -40.55
CA GLN A 234 0.16 -28.48 -39.67
C GLN A 234 -0.24 -28.73 -38.20
N ALA A 235 -1.33 -28.12 -37.73
CA ALA A 235 -1.82 -28.33 -36.37
C ALA A 235 -2.19 -29.80 -36.09
N LEU A 236 -2.75 -30.51 -37.08
CA LEU A 236 -3.04 -31.94 -36.98
C LEU A 236 -1.76 -32.77 -36.88
N VAL A 237 -0.73 -32.45 -37.66
CA VAL A 237 0.57 -33.12 -37.59
C VAL A 237 1.20 -32.94 -36.21
N ASP A 238 1.15 -31.72 -35.66
CA ASP A 238 1.86 -31.39 -34.43
C ASP A 238 1.12 -31.83 -33.15
N SER A 239 -0.21 -31.78 -33.15
CA SER A 239 -1.02 -32.07 -31.95
C SER A 239 -1.90 -33.31 -32.08
N SER A 240 -1.83 -34.03 -33.21
CA SER A 240 -2.67 -35.21 -33.52
C SER A 240 -4.18 -34.93 -33.53
N ARG A 241 -4.61 -33.67 -33.36
CA ARG A 241 -5.99 -33.19 -33.38
C ARG A 241 -6.05 -31.78 -33.96
N VAL A 242 -7.16 -31.40 -34.58
CA VAL A 242 -7.36 -30.00 -34.99
C VAL A 242 -8.03 -29.26 -33.83
N LEU A 243 -7.31 -28.30 -33.24
CA LEU A 243 -7.85 -27.40 -32.23
C LEU A 243 -8.40 -26.13 -32.90
N SER A 244 -9.27 -25.38 -32.22
CA SER A 244 -9.57 -24.02 -32.68
C SER A 244 -8.31 -23.14 -32.53
N PRO A 245 -8.04 -22.22 -33.46
CA PRO A 245 -6.89 -21.33 -33.35
C PRO A 245 -7.01 -20.52 -32.05
N SER A 246 -5.90 -20.40 -31.35
CA SER A 246 -5.84 -19.74 -30.05
C SER A 246 -4.62 -18.84 -29.95
N LEU A 247 -4.73 -17.80 -29.13
CA LEU A 247 -3.67 -16.84 -28.82
C LEU A 247 -3.67 -16.55 -27.34
N TRP A 248 -2.50 -16.31 -26.78
CA TRP A 248 -2.39 -15.79 -25.42
C TRP A 248 -2.58 -14.28 -25.43
N ILE A 249 -3.22 -13.75 -24.40
CA ILE A 249 -3.35 -12.31 -24.19
C ILE A 249 -2.84 -11.92 -22.82
N ALA A 250 -2.22 -10.74 -22.72
CA ALA A 250 -2.00 -10.05 -21.46
C ALA A 250 -2.59 -8.65 -21.56
N VAL A 251 -3.28 -8.23 -20.51
CA VAL A 251 -3.91 -6.91 -20.38
C VAL A 251 -3.30 -6.23 -19.17
N TYR A 252 -2.73 -5.05 -19.34
CA TYR A 252 -1.96 -4.39 -18.29
C TYR A 252 -2.03 -2.87 -18.40
N ASP A 253 -1.66 -2.20 -17.31
CA ASP A 253 -1.59 -0.74 -17.24
C ASP A 253 -0.58 -0.19 -18.29
N PRO A 254 -0.96 0.82 -19.09
CA PRO A 254 -0.07 1.39 -20.12
C PRO A 254 1.21 2.03 -19.56
N THR A 255 1.28 2.32 -18.26
CA THR A 255 2.48 2.84 -17.60
C THR A 255 3.59 1.79 -17.43
N LEU A 256 3.26 0.50 -17.59
CA LEU A 256 4.20 -0.62 -17.44
C LEU A 256 4.54 -1.23 -18.80
N THR A 257 5.74 -1.79 -18.91
CA THR A 257 6.04 -2.72 -20.01
C THR A 257 5.40 -4.09 -19.75
N VAL A 258 5.21 -4.88 -20.82
CA VAL A 258 4.63 -6.23 -20.68
C VAL A 258 5.47 -7.14 -19.78
N GLN A 259 6.79 -7.00 -19.83
CA GLN A 259 7.72 -7.75 -18.99
C GLN A 259 7.56 -7.35 -17.52
N GLU A 260 7.61 -6.05 -17.21
CA GLU A 260 7.43 -5.55 -15.84
C GLU A 260 6.06 -5.93 -15.27
N ALA A 261 5.00 -5.88 -16.09
CA ALA A 261 3.66 -6.25 -15.67
C ALA A 261 3.58 -7.75 -15.29
N LEU A 262 4.25 -8.63 -16.05
CA LEU A 262 4.29 -10.06 -15.77
C LEU A 262 5.18 -10.41 -14.56
N GLU A 263 6.37 -9.80 -14.45
CA GLU A 263 7.31 -10.03 -13.34
C GLU A 263 6.76 -9.56 -12.00
N ASN A 264 6.07 -8.41 -11.99
CA ASN A 264 5.47 -7.86 -10.78
C ASN A 264 4.06 -8.41 -10.50
N GLY A 265 3.52 -9.25 -11.39
CA GLY A 265 2.21 -9.85 -11.25
C GLY A 265 1.05 -8.86 -11.33
N TYR A 266 1.17 -7.80 -12.13
CA TYR A 266 0.06 -6.91 -12.51
C TYR A 266 -0.76 -7.44 -13.69
N THR A 267 -0.25 -8.47 -14.36
CA THR A 267 -0.96 -9.16 -15.43
C THR A 267 -0.59 -10.64 -15.47
N ARG A 268 -1.32 -11.39 -16.28
CA ARG A 268 -1.10 -12.81 -16.54
C ARG A 268 -1.46 -13.11 -17.98
N MET A 269 -0.74 -14.05 -18.59
CA MET A 269 -1.10 -14.56 -19.91
C MET A 269 -2.33 -15.46 -19.79
N VAL A 270 -3.37 -15.19 -20.58
CA VAL A 270 -4.58 -16.00 -20.66
C VAL A 270 -4.79 -16.46 -22.09
N LEU A 271 -5.01 -17.75 -22.28
CA LEU A 271 -5.29 -18.32 -23.60
C LEU A 271 -6.75 -18.06 -23.98
N ILE A 272 -6.97 -17.50 -25.16
CA ILE A 272 -8.30 -17.25 -25.73
C ILE A 272 -8.44 -17.94 -27.08
N ASN A 273 -9.68 -18.21 -27.47
CA ASN A 273 -9.98 -18.65 -28.84
C ASN A 273 -9.88 -17.44 -29.78
N ALA A 274 -8.97 -17.52 -30.75
CA ALA A 274 -8.72 -16.47 -31.72
C ALA A 274 -9.81 -16.41 -32.80
N ASN A 275 -10.48 -17.54 -33.08
CA ASN A 275 -11.55 -17.64 -34.08
C ASN A 275 -12.91 -17.25 -33.47
N GLY A 276 -13.07 -15.98 -33.11
CA GLY A 276 -14.31 -15.50 -32.56
C GLY A 276 -14.29 -14.07 -32.04
N MET A 277 -15.39 -13.73 -31.39
CA MET A 277 -15.56 -12.49 -30.65
C MET A 277 -15.27 -12.75 -29.17
N THR A 278 -14.25 -12.09 -28.62
CA THR A 278 -13.89 -12.19 -27.21
C THR A 278 -14.19 -10.87 -26.51
N ALA A 279 -15.08 -10.89 -25.52
CA ALA A 279 -15.31 -9.75 -24.64
C ALA A 279 -14.45 -9.86 -23.38
N LEU A 280 -13.73 -8.78 -23.09
CA LEU A 280 -12.87 -8.58 -21.93
C LEU A 280 -13.52 -7.51 -21.03
N ASN A 281 -14.10 -7.97 -19.92
CA ASN A 281 -14.62 -7.09 -18.88
C ASN A 281 -13.54 -6.88 -17.82
N LEU A 282 -13.17 -5.62 -17.59
CA LEU A 282 -12.06 -5.26 -16.71
C LEU A 282 -12.58 -4.62 -15.44
N GLY A 283 -12.43 -5.32 -14.31
CA GLY A 283 -12.59 -4.70 -13.00
C GLY A 283 -11.37 -3.85 -12.65
N LEU A 284 -11.61 -2.68 -12.05
CA LEU A 284 -10.56 -1.75 -11.67
C LEU A 284 -10.03 -2.12 -10.29
N ASN A 285 -8.78 -2.58 -10.23
CA ASN A 285 -8.04 -2.71 -8.98
C ASN A 285 -6.71 -1.96 -9.12
N TYR A 286 -6.48 -1.00 -8.26
CA TYR A 286 -5.32 -0.11 -8.29
C TYR A 286 -4.38 -0.45 -7.15
N ARG A 287 -3.16 -0.82 -7.50
CA ARG A 287 -2.18 -1.38 -6.57
C ARG A 287 -1.11 -0.35 -6.27
N GLU A 288 -1.03 0.04 -5.00
CA GLU A 288 0.01 0.92 -4.48
C GLU A 288 0.93 0.09 -3.57
N ALA A 289 2.07 -0.35 -4.12
CA ALA A 289 3.08 -1.09 -3.38
C ALA A 289 4.20 -0.16 -2.89
N LEU A 290 4.79 -0.47 -1.73
CA LEU A 290 5.86 0.35 -1.16
C LEU A 290 7.09 0.36 -2.08
N GLY A 291 7.53 1.56 -2.47
CA GLY A 291 8.72 1.75 -3.32
C GLY A 291 8.51 1.41 -4.80
N LYS A 292 7.27 1.18 -5.25
CA LYS A 292 6.94 0.99 -6.68
C LYS A 292 5.94 2.04 -7.15
N ALA A 293 5.98 2.35 -8.44
CA ALA A 293 4.95 3.17 -9.06
C ALA A 293 3.60 2.43 -8.97
N PRO A 294 2.52 3.14 -8.63
CA PRO A 294 1.20 2.55 -8.55
C PRO A 294 0.64 2.28 -9.95
N ALA A 295 -0.04 1.14 -10.11
CA ALA A 295 -0.55 0.69 -11.41
C ALA A 295 -1.83 -0.12 -11.26
N TYR A 296 -2.63 -0.16 -12.33
CA TYR A 296 -3.82 -0.99 -12.41
C TYR A 296 -3.46 -2.47 -12.61
N ASP A 297 -4.06 -3.31 -11.78
CA ASP A 297 -4.13 -4.77 -11.88
C ASP A 297 -5.57 -5.14 -12.23
N TYR A 298 -5.85 -5.30 -13.51
CA TYR A 298 -7.23 -5.46 -13.95
C TYR A 298 -7.78 -6.83 -13.57
N GLN A 299 -8.93 -6.85 -12.89
CA GLN A 299 -9.67 -8.08 -12.68
C GLN A 299 -10.34 -8.50 -13.99
N LEU A 300 -9.69 -9.42 -14.71
CA LEU A 300 -10.11 -9.85 -16.04
C LEU A 300 -11.23 -10.90 -15.97
N SER A 301 -12.37 -10.60 -16.60
CA SER A 301 -13.43 -11.55 -16.92
C SER A 301 -13.56 -11.69 -18.44
N ILE A 302 -13.38 -12.91 -18.94
CA ILE A 302 -13.34 -13.22 -20.38
C ILE A 302 -14.58 -14.02 -20.75
N SER A 303 -15.24 -13.62 -21.83
CA SER A 303 -16.24 -14.44 -22.50
C SER A 303 -15.91 -14.49 -23.99
N THR A 304 -16.04 -15.65 -24.62
CA THR A 304 -15.74 -15.80 -26.05
C THR A 304 -16.88 -16.52 -26.74
N ILE A 305 -17.30 -15.96 -27.87
CA ILE A 305 -18.27 -16.55 -28.79
C ILE A 305 -17.49 -16.95 -30.04
N PRO A 306 -17.32 -18.26 -30.31
CA PRO A 306 -16.60 -18.71 -31.49
C PRO A 306 -17.36 -18.30 -32.77
N SER A 307 -16.61 -18.00 -33.82
CA SER A 307 -17.19 -17.79 -35.13
C SER A 307 -17.57 -19.13 -35.75
N MET A 308 -18.78 -19.23 -36.30
CA MET A 308 -19.28 -20.44 -36.96
C MET A 308 -18.94 -20.45 -38.46
N ASP A 309 -18.77 -19.27 -39.05
CA ASP A 309 -18.64 -19.09 -40.51
C ASP A 309 -17.23 -18.67 -40.94
N LEU A 310 -16.39 -18.21 -40.01
CA LEU A 310 -15.03 -17.79 -40.32
C LEU A 310 -14.13 -19.03 -40.53
N GLN A 311 -13.86 -19.34 -41.79
CA GLN A 311 -12.92 -20.39 -42.18
C GLN A 311 -11.51 -19.80 -42.28
N CYS A 312 -10.67 -20.15 -41.30
CA CYS A 312 -9.29 -19.66 -41.14
C CYS A 312 -8.21 -20.59 -41.66
N ASP A 313 -8.60 -21.64 -42.37
CA ASP A 313 -7.69 -22.69 -42.76
C ASP A 313 -6.92 -22.31 -44.03
N THR A 314 -5.65 -21.98 -43.87
CA THR A 314 -4.76 -21.70 -45.00
C THR A 314 -4.25 -22.96 -45.71
N SER A 315 -4.58 -24.16 -45.21
CA SER A 315 -4.18 -25.42 -45.85
C SER A 315 -5.07 -25.81 -47.04
N ASP A 316 -6.29 -25.26 -47.12
CA ASP A 316 -7.15 -25.36 -48.30
C ASP A 316 -7.27 -23.99 -49.00
N PRO A 317 -6.72 -23.80 -50.21
CA PRO A 317 -6.82 -22.55 -50.95
C PRO A 317 -8.26 -22.17 -51.34
N LYS A 318 -9.24 -23.08 -51.20
CA LYS A 318 -10.68 -22.80 -51.35
C LYS A 318 -11.40 -22.56 -50.02
N GLY A 319 -10.76 -22.86 -48.89
CA GLY A 319 -11.32 -22.77 -47.54
C GLY A 319 -11.11 -21.41 -46.87
N ALA A 320 -10.08 -20.65 -47.24
CA ALA A 320 -9.89 -19.32 -46.66
C ALA A 320 -10.87 -18.29 -47.25
N SER A 321 -11.89 -17.91 -46.47
CA SER A 321 -12.90 -16.90 -46.86
C SER A 321 -12.39 -15.45 -46.83
N GLY A 322 -11.18 -15.22 -46.32
CA GLY A 322 -10.54 -13.92 -46.14
C GLY A 322 -9.43 -13.97 -45.07
N PRO A 323 -8.75 -12.86 -44.76
CA PRO A 323 -7.78 -12.81 -43.67
C PRO A 323 -8.49 -13.05 -42.33
N CYS A 324 -7.97 -13.96 -41.51
CA CYS A 324 -8.58 -14.25 -40.22
C CYS A 324 -8.23 -13.21 -39.18
N PHE A 325 -9.19 -12.95 -38.29
CA PHE A 325 -9.04 -11.92 -37.29
C PHE A 325 -9.70 -12.33 -35.98
N LEU A 326 -9.07 -11.90 -34.90
CA LEU A 326 -9.58 -11.93 -33.55
C LEU A 326 -10.20 -10.56 -33.26
N SER A 327 -11.42 -10.51 -32.74
CA SER A 327 -12.02 -9.27 -32.25
C SER A 327 -12.11 -9.27 -30.73
N LEU A 328 -11.42 -8.33 -30.10
CA LEU A 328 -11.42 -8.07 -28.66
C LEU A 328 -12.33 -6.90 -28.34
N PHE A 329 -13.37 -7.13 -27.53
CA PHE A 329 -14.29 -6.11 -27.03
C PHE A 329 -13.94 -5.81 -25.58
N VAL A 330 -13.22 -4.74 -25.35
CA VAL A 330 -12.68 -4.37 -24.04
C VAL A 330 -13.53 -3.30 -23.42
N GLN A 331 -14.00 -3.52 -22.20
CA GLN A 331 -14.84 -2.55 -21.50
C GLN A 331 -14.66 -2.61 -19.98
N PHE A 332 -15.01 -1.49 -19.34
CA PHE A 332 -15.10 -1.37 -17.90
C PHE A 332 -16.57 -1.42 -17.49
N PRO A 333 -17.05 -2.49 -16.83
CA PRO A 333 -18.46 -2.60 -16.45
C PRO A 333 -18.86 -1.58 -15.37
N SER A 334 -17.91 -1.13 -14.54
CA SER A 334 -18.09 -0.12 -13.50
C SER A 334 -16.81 0.71 -13.36
N PHE A 335 -16.95 1.95 -12.91
CA PHE A 335 -15.85 2.82 -12.50
C PHE A 335 -15.60 2.81 -10.98
N GLU A 336 -16.29 1.92 -10.25
CA GLU A 336 -15.89 1.56 -8.90
C GLU A 336 -14.53 0.88 -8.95
N ARG A 337 -13.55 1.49 -8.31
CA ARG A 337 -12.17 1.04 -8.25
C ARG A 337 -11.86 0.59 -6.84
N GLN A 338 -11.30 -0.61 -6.73
CA GLN A 338 -10.70 -1.07 -5.50
C GLN A 338 -9.25 -0.56 -5.46
N VAL A 339 -8.86 0.12 -4.39
CA VAL A 339 -7.46 0.53 -4.18
C VAL A 339 -6.86 -0.39 -3.12
N SER A 340 -5.86 -1.17 -3.49
CA SER A 340 -5.08 -1.96 -2.55
C SER A 340 -3.78 -1.24 -2.24
N ARG A 341 -3.64 -0.75 -1.00
CA ARG A 341 -2.43 -0.08 -0.52
C ARG A 341 -1.65 -1.00 0.40
N GLN A 342 -0.38 -1.18 0.10
CA GLN A 342 0.55 -1.75 1.06
C GLN A 342 0.91 -0.68 2.08
N ASP A 343 0.50 -0.88 3.33
CA ASP A 343 0.74 0.04 4.44
C ASP A 343 1.33 -0.74 5.63
N VAL A 344 1.69 -0.04 6.69
CA VAL A 344 2.07 -0.64 7.97
C VAL A 344 0.86 -0.76 8.88
N ALA A 345 0.83 -1.78 9.74
CA ALA A 345 -0.32 -2.00 10.63
C ALA A 345 -0.52 -0.87 11.65
N MET A 346 0.57 -0.18 12.02
CA MET A 346 0.51 0.97 12.92
C MET A 346 1.47 2.05 12.44
N LYS A 347 0.96 3.27 12.23
CA LYS A 347 1.79 4.45 11.96
C LYS A 347 2.24 5.09 13.26
N TRP A 348 3.28 5.93 13.20
CA TRP A 348 3.73 6.68 14.38
C TRP A 348 2.65 7.55 14.99
N GLN A 349 1.74 8.09 14.17
CA GLN A 349 0.59 8.86 14.64
C GLN A 349 -0.33 8.00 15.52
N ASP A 350 -0.58 6.75 15.13
CA ASP A 350 -1.38 5.80 15.90
C ASP A 350 -0.68 5.45 17.22
N VAL A 351 0.65 5.28 17.20
CA VAL A 351 1.45 5.01 18.41
C VAL A 351 1.36 6.16 19.40
N VAL A 352 1.47 7.40 18.92
CA VAL A 352 1.36 8.60 19.78
C VAL A 352 -0.06 8.71 20.35
N ALA A 353 -1.08 8.44 19.54
CA ALA A 353 -2.48 8.45 19.99
C ALA A 353 -2.72 7.37 21.06
N ASP A 354 -2.25 6.14 20.83
CA ASP A 354 -2.39 5.03 21.77
C ASP A 354 -1.62 5.30 23.08
N ALA A 355 -0.37 5.75 22.98
CA ALA A 355 0.43 6.16 24.14
C ALA A 355 -0.24 7.28 24.95
N GLY A 356 -0.84 8.26 24.26
CA GLY A 356 -1.62 9.33 24.89
C GLY A 356 -2.85 8.79 25.62
N SER A 357 -3.53 7.79 25.05
CA SER A 357 -4.68 7.14 25.68
C SER A 357 -4.31 6.41 26.98
N TRP A 358 -3.19 5.68 26.98
CA TRP A 358 -2.66 5.01 28.17
C TRP A 358 -2.26 6.02 29.25
N PHE A 359 -1.61 7.11 28.86
CA PHE A 359 -1.24 8.17 29.79
C PHE A 359 -2.48 8.81 30.44
N ALA A 360 -3.51 9.10 29.65
CA ALA A 360 -4.78 9.62 30.16
C ALA A 360 -5.47 8.63 31.12
N LEU A 361 -5.44 7.33 30.83
CA LEU A 361 -5.96 6.29 31.70
C LEU A 361 -5.25 6.28 33.06
N PHE A 362 -3.92 6.33 33.09
CA PHE A 362 -3.17 6.37 34.35
C PHE A 362 -3.45 7.64 35.14
N GLN A 363 -3.65 8.77 34.46
CA GLN A 363 -4.00 10.03 35.11
C GLN A 363 -5.39 9.93 35.77
N LEU A 364 -6.37 9.36 35.06
CA LEU A 364 -7.72 9.10 35.58
C LEU A 364 -7.72 8.15 36.78
N LEU A 365 -6.97 7.04 36.70
CA LEU A 365 -6.82 6.10 37.82
C LEU A 365 -6.12 6.75 39.02
N GLY A 366 -5.14 7.61 38.76
CA GLY A 366 -4.50 8.44 39.79
C GLY A 366 -5.52 9.36 40.49
N TRP A 367 -6.38 10.02 39.74
CA TRP A 367 -7.44 10.87 40.30
C TRP A 367 -8.50 10.09 41.07
N ILE A 368 -8.94 8.92 40.57
CA ILE A 368 -9.93 8.08 41.26
C ILE A 368 -9.36 7.53 42.57
N SER A 369 -8.11 7.05 42.56
CA SER A 369 -7.45 6.58 43.78
C SER A 369 -7.23 7.71 44.78
N SER A 370 -6.94 8.92 44.30
CA SER A 370 -6.89 10.12 45.13
C SER A 370 -8.28 10.47 45.70
N GLY A 371 -9.33 10.50 44.88
CA GLY A 371 -10.69 10.84 45.30
C GLY A 371 -11.35 9.81 46.22
N LEU A 372 -11.09 8.51 46.04
CA LEU A 372 -11.52 7.45 46.96
C LEU A 372 -10.83 7.56 48.32
N ALA A 373 -9.60 8.08 48.36
CA ALA A 373 -8.92 8.38 49.62
C ALA A 373 -9.60 9.54 50.40
N TRP A 374 -10.27 10.46 49.71
CA TRP A 374 -11.07 11.54 50.33
C TRP A 374 -12.40 11.05 50.92
N TYR A 375 -13.00 9.99 50.37
CA TYR A 375 -14.31 9.50 50.85
C TYR A 375 -14.21 8.59 52.10
N LYS A 376 -13.02 8.06 52.41
CA LYS A 376 -12.77 7.17 53.56
C LYS A 376 -11.97 7.81 54.70
N GLY A 377 -11.62 9.09 54.60
CA GLY A 377 -10.99 9.88 55.66
C GLY A 377 -11.99 10.82 56.30
#